data_AF-A0A497RBF2-F1
#
_entry.id   AF-A0A497RBF2-F1
#
_cell.length_a   1.000
_cell.length_b   1.000
_cell.length_c   1.000
_cell.angle_alpha   90.00
_cell.angle_beta   90.00
_cell.angle_gamma   90.00
#
_symmetry.space_group_name_H-M   'P 1'
#
loop_
_entity.id
_entity.type
_entity.pdbx_description
1 polymer ?
#
loop_
_entity_poly.entity_id
_entity_poly.type
_entity_poly.pdbx_seq_one_letter_code
_entity_poly.pdbx_strand_id
1 'polypeptide(L)'
;MVVNYFEVRQKIALALKRAGFRVKSPFKLPLGWIDVAAFKKDSIGIDLCISNTSNSFKKLSSYPFKYRIVLDLGNESEKQKRYVVLANLDELKDFISETFDLDINFDVELPRAHVEFIKNYSKKDVKLGKMLNALIFMYASKEVLEEKMDEYYKDLKALTPLMKMLNLVVSSSKETVRPRTHFMYLSLTGSRIAKSALIEKIMTKEQFFNELIKKYGKEKIYIVFSAIQRDLSLKLDDVRSLEIKNTYQNFLLKMRNVDIEPIINKIVSHKYAQTSLSIFCYILTYTTLYDTAIKTMEELETLGLACKVPVYSPYGIQTGYEYRIPAEVVDYILKITNAEIDEDLINEIVILSLLLKIRINEIEILQNIGIPLERIDEIKDMLVEKNLLDENKLKDSFKNFLRVKIAKTCEEIL
;
A
#
# COMPACT_ATOMS: atom_id res chain seq x y z
N MET A 1 15.44 -4.30 -18.49
CA MET A 1 15.46 -2.93 -17.94
C MET A 1 14.02 -2.59 -17.64
N VAL A 2 13.64 -2.48 -16.37
CA VAL A 2 12.25 -2.14 -16.02
C VAL A 2 11.95 -0.73 -16.51
N VAL A 3 10.88 -0.58 -17.30
CA VAL A 3 10.37 0.73 -17.72
C VAL A 3 10.19 1.60 -16.48
N ASN A 4 10.74 2.82 -16.47
CA ASN A 4 10.57 3.74 -15.35
C ASN A 4 9.12 4.23 -15.28
N TYR A 5 8.28 3.43 -14.63
CA TYR A 5 6.85 3.66 -14.60
C TYR A 5 6.49 4.97 -13.89
N PHE A 6 7.31 5.43 -12.93
CA PHE A 6 7.12 6.73 -12.29
C PHE A 6 7.30 7.88 -13.28
N GLU A 7 8.27 7.77 -14.19
CA GLU A 7 8.49 8.76 -15.24
C GLU A 7 7.34 8.74 -16.25
N VAL A 8 6.92 7.55 -16.71
CA VAL A 8 5.76 7.41 -17.60
C VAL A 8 4.51 8.03 -16.97
N ARG A 9 4.24 7.75 -15.69
CA ARG A 9 3.12 8.32 -14.92
C ARG A 9 3.15 9.85 -14.91
N GLN A 10 4.32 10.42 -14.60
CA GLN A 10 4.49 11.86 -14.53
C GLN A 10 4.33 12.53 -15.90
N LYS A 11 4.84 11.90 -16.97
CA LYS A 11 4.66 12.37 -18.35
C LYS A 11 3.19 12.39 -18.74
N ILE A 12 2.45 11.32 -18.48
CA ILE A 12 1.00 11.24 -18.73
C ILE A 12 0.27 12.36 -17.97
N ALA A 13 0.52 12.47 -16.66
CA ALA A 13 -0.18 13.44 -15.83
C ALA A 13 0.10 14.89 -16.26
N LEU A 14 1.34 15.20 -16.66
CA LEU A 14 1.72 16.55 -17.09
C LEU A 14 1.19 16.88 -18.50
N ALA A 15 1.27 15.93 -19.43
CA ALA A 15 0.76 16.09 -20.78
C ALA A 15 -0.76 16.28 -20.79
N LEU A 16 -1.51 15.46 -20.04
CA LEU A 16 -2.96 15.62 -19.89
C LEU A 16 -3.33 16.97 -19.26
N LYS A 17 -2.59 17.43 -18.23
CA LYS A 17 -2.82 18.77 -17.66
C LYS A 17 -2.61 19.88 -18.68
N ARG A 18 -1.55 19.80 -19.49
CA ARG A 18 -1.26 20.77 -20.56
C ARG A 18 -2.34 20.78 -21.64
N ALA A 19 -2.92 19.62 -21.93
CA ALA A 19 -4.06 19.47 -22.85
C ALA A 19 -5.42 19.89 -22.25
N GLY A 20 -5.45 20.41 -21.01
CA GLY A 20 -6.67 20.95 -20.39
C GLY A 20 -7.48 19.95 -19.56
N PHE A 21 -6.98 18.73 -19.33
CA PHE A 21 -7.62 17.79 -18.42
C PHE A 21 -7.46 18.22 -16.96
N ARG A 22 -8.49 17.96 -16.15
CA ARG A 22 -8.36 17.97 -14.69
C ARG A 22 -7.75 16.65 -14.25
N VAL A 23 -6.49 16.66 -13.85
CA VAL A 23 -5.73 15.44 -13.52
C VAL A 23 -5.41 15.36 -12.04
N LYS A 24 -5.69 14.20 -11.45
CA LYS A 24 -5.22 13.80 -10.11
C LYS A 24 -4.34 12.56 -10.24
N SER A 25 -3.06 12.73 -9.94
CA SER A 25 -2.03 11.69 -10.05
C SER A 25 -1.04 11.78 -8.87
N PRO A 26 -0.85 10.70 -8.10
CA PRO A 26 -1.68 9.49 -8.07
C PRO A 26 -3.03 9.75 -7.38
N PHE A 27 -4.06 8.99 -7.77
CA PHE A 27 -5.36 8.87 -7.11
C PHE A 27 -5.40 7.57 -6.31
N LYS A 28 -5.64 7.67 -4.99
CA LYS A 28 -5.71 6.51 -4.09
C LYS A 28 -7.06 5.81 -4.21
N LEU A 29 -7.02 4.51 -4.47
CA LEU A 29 -8.12 3.56 -4.44
C LEU A 29 -7.90 2.53 -3.31
N PRO A 30 -8.92 1.71 -2.96
CA PRO A 30 -8.76 0.65 -1.97
C PRO A 30 -7.67 -0.38 -2.32
N LEU A 31 -7.42 -0.61 -3.62
CA LEU A 31 -6.44 -1.58 -4.14
C LEU A 31 -5.19 -0.90 -4.74
N GLY A 32 -4.86 0.32 -4.31
CA GLY A 32 -3.59 0.97 -4.65
C GLY A 32 -3.79 2.34 -5.28
N TRP A 33 -2.98 2.67 -6.28
CA TRP A 33 -3.00 3.99 -6.92
C TRP A 33 -3.11 3.88 -8.44
N ILE A 34 -3.92 4.76 -9.01
CA ILE A 34 -4.08 4.96 -10.46
C ILE A 34 -3.96 6.44 -10.79
N ASP A 35 -3.96 6.81 -12.05
CA ASP A 35 -4.17 8.19 -12.47
C ASP A 35 -5.62 8.40 -12.86
N VAL A 36 -6.16 9.57 -12.51
CA VAL A 36 -7.51 9.98 -12.92
C VAL A 36 -7.41 11.28 -13.68
N ALA A 37 -8.09 11.31 -14.83
CA ALA A 37 -8.25 12.51 -15.63
C ALA A 37 -9.73 12.73 -15.95
N ALA A 38 -10.15 13.99 -15.98
CA ALA A 38 -11.50 14.37 -16.39
C ALA A 38 -11.45 15.46 -17.45
N PHE A 39 -12.27 15.31 -18.48
CA PHE A 39 -12.44 16.29 -19.55
C PHE A 39 -13.91 16.41 -19.90
N LYS A 40 -14.44 17.63 -19.82
CA LYS A 40 -15.89 17.90 -19.94
C LYS A 40 -16.69 17.01 -18.97
N LYS A 41 -17.50 16.08 -19.48
CA LYS A 41 -18.32 15.14 -18.69
C LYS A 41 -17.69 13.75 -18.53
N ASP A 42 -16.55 13.52 -19.17
CA ASP A 42 -15.95 12.20 -19.28
C ASP A 42 -14.85 12.01 -18.24
N SER A 43 -14.84 10.83 -17.62
CA SER A 43 -13.85 10.41 -16.63
C SER A 43 -13.00 9.27 -17.17
N ILE A 44 -11.69 9.37 -16.95
CA ILE A 44 -10.69 8.40 -17.38
C ILE A 44 -9.95 7.91 -16.14
N GLY A 45 -9.93 6.60 -15.93
CA GLY A 45 -8.99 5.93 -15.03
C GLY A 45 -7.88 5.30 -15.85
N ILE A 46 -6.63 5.61 -15.53
CA ILE A 46 -5.44 5.10 -16.22
C ILE A 46 -4.58 4.35 -15.20
N ASP A 47 -4.29 3.08 -15.47
CA ASP A 47 -3.32 2.32 -14.68
C ASP A 47 -2.14 1.85 -15.55
N LEU A 48 -0.93 1.90 -14.98
CA LEU A 48 0.31 1.48 -15.64
C LEU A 48 0.65 0.05 -15.24
N CYS A 49 0.44 -0.94 -16.10
CA CYS A 49 0.79 -2.33 -15.82
C CYS A 49 2.27 -2.61 -16.15
N ILE A 50 2.96 -3.36 -15.28
CA ILE A 50 4.34 -3.82 -15.51
C ILE A 50 4.41 -5.34 -15.63
N SER A 51 3.65 -6.08 -14.80
CA SER A 51 3.79 -7.54 -14.70
C SER A 51 2.50 -8.34 -14.80
N ASN A 52 1.33 -7.73 -14.64
CA ASN A 52 0.04 -8.45 -14.72
C ASN A 52 -1.14 -7.47 -14.84
N THR A 53 -1.94 -7.62 -15.88
CA THR A 53 -3.08 -6.74 -16.22
C THR A 53 -4.31 -6.99 -15.36
N SER A 54 -4.50 -8.19 -14.79
CA SER A 54 -5.62 -8.54 -13.90
C SER A 54 -5.69 -7.63 -12.67
N ASN A 55 -4.55 -7.29 -12.06
CA ASN A 55 -4.51 -6.35 -10.93
C ASN A 55 -4.97 -4.94 -11.36
N SER A 56 -4.57 -4.49 -12.55
CA SER A 56 -5.02 -3.21 -13.12
C SER A 56 -6.53 -3.20 -13.37
N PHE A 57 -7.10 -4.30 -13.87
CA PHE A 57 -8.54 -4.45 -14.07
C PHE A 57 -9.31 -4.35 -12.75
N LYS A 58 -8.86 -5.04 -11.69
CA LYS A 58 -9.45 -4.97 -10.35
C LYS A 58 -9.44 -3.54 -9.78
N LYS A 59 -8.34 -2.80 -9.94
CA LYS A 59 -8.25 -1.39 -9.52
C LYS A 59 -9.22 -0.51 -10.30
N LEU A 60 -9.24 -0.61 -11.62
CA LEU A 60 -10.09 0.23 -12.48
C LEU A 60 -11.59 -0.11 -12.37
N SER A 61 -11.93 -1.30 -11.89
CA SER A 61 -13.31 -1.69 -11.57
C SER A 61 -13.84 -1.07 -10.27
N SER A 62 -12.97 -0.70 -9.34
CA SER A 62 -13.39 -0.18 -8.03
C SER A 62 -13.99 1.24 -8.08
N TYR A 63 -14.07 1.85 -9.26
CA TYR A 63 -14.64 3.17 -9.46
C TYR A 63 -15.30 3.29 -10.85
N PRO A 64 -16.42 4.02 -10.99
CA PRO A 64 -17.18 4.10 -12.24
C PRO A 64 -16.55 5.09 -13.24
N PHE A 65 -15.37 4.77 -13.77
CA PHE A 65 -14.79 5.54 -14.89
C PHE A 65 -15.51 5.24 -16.20
N LYS A 66 -15.73 6.27 -17.02
CA LYS A 66 -16.27 6.08 -18.38
C LYS A 66 -15.27 5.33 -19.25
N TYR A 67 -14.00 5.73 -19.20
CA TYR A 67 -12.90 5.06 -19.89
C TYR A 67 -11.94 4.44 -18.85
N ARG A 68 -11.67 3.14 -19.00
CA ARG A 68 -10.75 2.38 -18.16
C ARG A 68 -9.57 1.94 -19.01
N ILE A 69 -8.44 2.61 -18.83
CA ILE A 69 -7.25 2.43 -19.65
C ILE A 69 -6.19 1.68 -18.84
N VAL A 70 -5.66 0.60 -19.41
CA VAL A 70 -4.46 -0.07 -18.91
C VAL A 70 -3.35 0.15 -19.92
N LEU A 71 -2.30 0.86 -19.49
CA LEU A 71 -1.08 0.97 -20.27
C LEU A 71 -0.16 -0.19 -19.89
N ASP A 72 -0.12 -1.21 -20.73
CA ASP A 72 0.63 -2.45 -20.50
C ASP A 72 2.08 -2.29 -20.94
N LEU A 73 2.93 -1.86 -20.01
CA LEU A 73 4.37 -1.70 -20.23
C LEU A 73 5.12 -3.05 -20.17
N GLY A 74 4.42 -4.14 -19.81
CA GLY A 74 4.97 -5.50 -19.71
C GLY A 74 4.78 -6.35 -20.97
N ASN A 75 3.93 -5.91 -21.91
CA ASN A 75 3.51 -6.66 -23.11
C ASN A 75 2.86 -8.03 -22.80
N GLU A 76 2.11 -8.14 -21.71
CA GLU A 76 1.32 -9.33 -21.34
C GLU A 76 -0.17 -9.05 -21.61
N SER A 77 -0.51 -8.97 -22.90
CA SER A 77 -1.80 -8.42 -23.33
C SER A 77 -2.96 -9.42 -23.21
N GLU A 78 -3.59 -9.49 -22.03
CA GLU A 78 -4.96 -9.99 -21.91
C GLU A 78 -5.96 -8.93 -22.38
N LYS A 79 -6.72 -9.22 -23.44
CA LYS A 79 -7.80 -8.34 -23.91
C LYS A 79 -9.09 -8.63 -23.16
N GLN A 80 -9.64 -7.61 -22.51
CA GLN A 80 -10.99 -7.65 -21.93
C GLN A 80 -11.86 -6.55 -22.52
N LYS A 81 -13.07 -6.89 -22.97
CA LYS A 81 -13.99 -5.96 -23.68
C LYS A 81 -14.33 -4.67 -22.92
N ARG A 82 -14.15 -4.64 -21.59
CA ARG A 82 -14.49 -3.49 -20.72
C ARG A 82 -13.32 -2.51 -20.52
N TYR A 83 -12.14 -2.82 -21.04
CA TYR A 83 -10.92 -2.05 -20.83
C TYR A 83 -10.26 -1.73 -22.16
N VAL A 84 -9.66 -0.54 -22.23
CA VAL A 84 -8.79 -0.14 -23.33
C VAL A 84 -7.37 -0.51 -22.90
N VAL A 85 -6.81 -1.56 -23.50
CA VAL A 85 -5.44 -2.02 -23.22
C VAL A 85 -4.53 -1.48 -24.32
N LEU A 86 -3.54 -0.69 -23.94
CA LEU A 86 -2.62 0.01 -24.83
C LEU A 86 -1.19 -0.40 -24.50
N ALA A 87 -0.36 -0.65 -25.50
CA ALA A 87 1.01 -1.13 -25.29
C ALA A 87 2.01 0.00 -24.98
N ASN A 88 1.73 1.23 -25.39
CA ASN A 88 2.69 2.33 -25.31
C ASN A 88 2.01 3.72 -25.33
N LEU A 89 2.82 4.76 -25.13
CA LEU A 89 2.33 6.15 -25.06
C LEU A 89 1.81 6.67 -26.40
N ASP A 90 2.24 6.11 -27.53
CA ASP A 90 1.77 6.51 -28.85
C ASP A 90 0.32 6.01 -29.07
N GLU A 91 0.03 4.76 -28.70
CA GLU A 91 -1.35 4.26 -28.70
C GLU A 91 -2.27 5.03 -27.74
N LEU A 92 -1.74 5.49 -26.60
CA LEU A 92 -2.48 6.39 -25.71
C LEU A 92 -2.72 7.75 -26.36
N LYS A 93 -1.76 8.28 -27.11
CA LYS A 93 -1.91 9.53 -27.84
C LYS A 93 -3.01 9.40 -28.90
N ASP A 94 -2.98 8.33 -29.67
CA ASP A 94 -3.96 8.05 -30.72
C ASP A 94 -5.36 7.93 -30.12
N PHE A 95 -5.51 7.14 -29.04
CA PHE A 95 -6.78 7.00 -28.33
C PHE A 95 -7.33 8.36 -27.85
N ILE A 96 -6.49 9.21 -27.26
CA ILE A 96 -6.94 10.52 -26.78
C ILE A 96 -7.32 11.44 -27.94
N SER A 97 -6.54 11.41 -29.02
CA SER A 97 -6.80 12.22 -30.23
C SER A 97 -8.13 11.83 -30.86
N GLU A 98 -8.39 10.53 -31.04
CA GLU A 98 -9.63 10.02 -31.61
C GLU A 98 -10.86 10.24 -30.70
N THR A 99 -10.69 10.07 -29.38
CA THR A 99 -11.82 10.10 -28.43
C THR A 99 -12.20 11.52 -28.02
N PHE A 100 -11.23 12.43 -27.93
CA PHE A 100 -11.43 13.76 -27.36
C PHE A 100 -11.15 14.91 -28.32
N ASP A 101 -10.66 14.63 -29.53
CA ASP A 101 -10.25 15.63 -30.53
C ASP A 101 -9.18 16.58 -29.98
N LEU A 102 -8.14 15.99 -29.36
CA LEU A 102 -7.03 16.69 -28.72
C LEU A 102 -5.69 16.08 -29.12
N ASP A 103 -4.78 16.89 -29.66
CA ASP A 103 -3.39 16.48 -29.85
C ASP A 103 -2.62 16.61 -28.53
N ILE A 104 -2.02 15.51 -28.07
CA ILE A 104 -1.25 15.45 -26.83
C ILE A 104 0.20 15.07 -27.14
N ASN A 105 1.12 15.83 -26.57
CA ASN A 105 2.54 15.50 -26.58
C ASN A 105 2.97 14.92 -25.22
N PHE A 106 3.35 13.64 -25.19
CA PHE A 106 3.90 12.97 -24.01
C PHE A 106 5.42 13.13 -23.86
N ASP A 107 6.12 13.68 -24.86
CA ASP A 107 7.53 14.04 -24.76
C ASP A 107 7.68 15.32 -23.95
N VAL A 108 7.65 15.16 -22.63
CA VAL A 108 7.72 16.25 -21.67
C VAL A 108 8.92 16.06 -20.76
N GLU A 109 9.75 17.10 -20.65
CA GLU A 109 10.83 17.15 -19.66
C GLU A 109 10.26 17.14 -18.23
N LEU A 110 10.71 16.16 -17.44
CA LEU A 110 10.30 16.03 -16.05
C LEU A 110 11.24 16.78 -15.11
N PRO A 111 10.72 17.61 -14.19
CA PRO A 111 11.53 18.27 -13.20
C PRO A 111 12.09 17.25 -12.19
N ARG A 112 13.41 17.08 -12.17
CA ARG A 112 14.12 16.24 -11.19
C ARG A 112 14.62 17.09 -10.04
N ALA A 113 13.72 17.42 -9.12
CA ALA A 113 13.97 18.36 -8.01
C ALA A 113 15.23 18.03 -7.19
N HIS A 114 15.54 16.76 -6.98
CA HIS A 114 16.75 16.36 -6.25
C HIS A 114 18.04 16.63 -7.05
N VAL A 115 18.03 16.49 -8.39
CA VAL A 115 19.18 16.80 -9.26
C VAL A 115 19.44 18.30 -9.24
N GLU A 116 18.40 19.12 -9.37
CA GLU A 116 18.50 20.58 -9.27
C GLU A 116 19.04 21.00 -7.90
N PHE A 117 18.52 20.38 -6.84
CA PHE A 117 19.02 20.59 -5.49
C PHE A 117 20.52 20.23 -5.37
N ILE A 118 20.95 19.06 -5.83
CA ILE A 118 22.37 18.67 -5.81
C ILE A 118 23.24 19.66 -6.59
N LYS A 119 22.78 20.10 -7.78
CA LYS A 119 23.51 21.07 -8.62
C LYS A 119 23.72 22.40 -7.89
N ASN A 120 22.71 22.89 -7.18
CA ASN A 120 22.74 24.17 -6.50
C ASN A 120 23.63 24.20 -5.24
N TYR A 121 24.00 23.04 -4.67
CA TYR A 121 24.69 22.94 -3.37
C TYR A 121 26.04 22.20 -3.40
N SER A 122 26.70 22.11 -4.58
CA SER A 122 28.08 21.59 -4.81
C SER A 122 28.33 20.09 -4.59
N LYS A 123 29.13 19.50 -5.50
CA LYS A 123 29.36 18.05 -5.70
C LYS A 123 30.22 17.31 -4.66
N LYS A 124 30.77 17.98 -3.63
CA LYS A 124 31.78 17.37 -2.74
C LYS A 124 31.43 17.31 -1.25
N ASP A 125 30.22 17.67 -0.85
CA ASP A 125 29.85 17.64 0.56
C ASP A 125 29.17 16.31 0.93
N VAL A 126 29.86 15.46 1.70
CA VAL A 126 29.32 14.21 2.30
C VAL A 126 28.02 14.48 3.06
N LYS A 127 27.82 15.72 3.52
CA LYS A 127 26.58 16.19 4.17
C LYS A 127 25.37 16.16 3.24
N LEU A 128 25.54 16.33 1.93
CA LEU A 128 24.40 16.41 0.99
C LEU A 128 23.73 15.04 0.78
N GLY A 129 24.52 13.97 0.65
CA GLY A 129 23.98 12.61 0.57
C GLY A 129 23.25 12.20 1.87
N LYS A 130 23.82 12.55 3.03
CA LYS A 130 23.16 12.34 4.33
C LYS A 130 21.87 13.14 4.47
N MET A 131 21.85 14.39 3.98
CA MET A 131 20.65 15.22 3.96
C MET A 131 19.56 14.63 3.07
N LEU A 132 19.88 14.11 1.88
CA LEU A 132 18.90 13.42 1.04
C LEU A 132 18.32 12.18 1.73
N ASN A 133 19.16 11.37 2.40
CA ASN A 133 18.67 10.23 3.17
C ASN A 133 17.79 10.66 4.36
N ALA A 134 18.14 11.74 5.07
CA ALA A 134 17.31 12.29 6.13
C ALA A 134 15.96 12.81 5.62
N LEU A 135 15.95 13.46 4.45
CA LEU A 135 14.72 13.89 3.78
C LEU A 135 13.85 12.70 3.39
N ILE A 136 14.43 11.64 2.81
CA ILE A 136 13.70 10.40 2.48
C ILE A 136 13.16 9.74 3.76
N PHE A 137 13.97 9.67 4.82
CA PHE A 137 13.53 9.16 6.12
C PHE A 137 12.32 9.94 6.65
N MET A 138 12.39 11.27 6.65
CA MET A 138 11.27 12.12 7.09
C MET A 138 10.05 12.01 6.17
N TYR A 139 10.26 11.75 4.88
CA TYR A 139 9.18 11.51 3.93
C TYR A 139 8.42 10.23 4.27
N ALA A 140 9.14 9.16 4.60
CA ALA A 140 8.57 7.90 5.07
C ALA A 140 7.94 8.05 6.46
N SER A 141 8.64 8.71 7.38
CA SER A 141 8.20 8.88 8.76
C SER A 141 7.04 9.86 8.90
N LYS A 142 6.80 10.76 7.94
CA LYS A 142 5.80 11.85 7.91
C LYS A 142 6.00 12.93 8.97
N GLU A 143 6.31 12.54 10.19
CA GLU A 143 6.55 13.44 11.33
C GLU A 143 7.65 12.87 12.22
N VAL A 144 8.35 13.75 12.91
CA VAL A 144 9.36 13.41 13.90
C VAL A 144 9.18 14.31 15.12
N LEU A 145 9.23 13.72 16.30
CA LEU A 145 9.24 14.48 17.55
C LEU A 145 10.63 15.12 17.76
N GLU A 146 10.70 16.45 17.80
CA GLU A 146 11.97 17.17 17.82
C GLU A 146 12.82 16.85 19.04
N GLU A 147 12.17 16.72 20.20
CA GLU A 147 12.83 16.44 21.47
C GLU A 147 13.46 15.03 21.50
N LYS A 148 13.03 14.14 20.61
CA LYS A 148 13.46 12.74 20.53
C LYS A 148 14.08 12.35 19.18
N MET A 149 14.58 13.32 18.40
CA MET A 149 15.14 13.06 17.06
C MET A 149 16.20 11.94 17.03
N ASP A 150 16.99 11.79 18.08
CA ASP A 150 18.04 10.78 18.18
C ASP A 150 17.48 9.34 18.24
N GLU A 151 16.23 9.15 18.69
CA GLU A 151 15.52 7.86 18.71
C GLU A 151 15.02 7.44 17.31
N TYR A 152 14.91 8.39 16.37
CA TYR A 152 14.37 8.17 15.03
C TYR A 152 15.44 7.86 13.99
N TYR A 153 16.44 8.73 13.88
CA TYR A 153 17.48 8.60 12.86
C TYR A 153 18.75 9.34 13.30
N LYS A 154 19.86 8.61 13.41
CA LYS A 154 21.11 9.06 14.03
C LYS A 154 21.65 10.39 13.48
N ASP A 155 21.54 10.61 12.17
CA ASP A 155 22.08 11.81 11.52
C ASP A 155 21.10 13.01 11.57
N LEU A 156 19.84 12.82 11.98
CA LEU A 156 18.79 13.83 11.84
C LEU A 156 19.09 15.09 12.66
N LYS A 157 19.44 14.93 13.93
CA LYS A 157 19.73 16.06 14.85
C LYS A 157 20.86 16.97 14.33
N ALA A 158 21.89 16.38 13.73
CA ALA A 158 23.01 17.13 13.16
C ALA A 158 22.64 17.89 11.87
N LEU A 159 21.68 17.36 11.09
CA LEU A 159 21.27 17.92 9.81
C LEU A 159 20.12 18.94 9.93
N THR A 160 19.30 18.83 10.97
CA THR A 160 18.11 19.66 11.17
C THR A 160 18.36 21.18 11.06
N PRO A 161 19.42 21.77 11.67
CA PRO A 161 19.67 23.21 11.55
C PRO A 161 19.86 23.66 10.10
N LEU A 162 20.60 22.87 9.31
CA LEU A 162 20.82 23.14 7.89
C LEU A 162 19.52 22.97 7.09
N MET A 163 18.75 21.90 7.37
CA MET A 163 17.47 21.66 6.70
C MET A 163 16.44 22.75 6.97
N LYS A 164 16.41 23.32 8.19
CA LYS A 164 15.59 24.49 8.56
C LYS A 164 16.04 25.74 7.81
N MET A 165 17.36 26.02 7.79
CA MET A 165 17.93 27.16 7.06
C MET A 165 17.59 27.12 5.55
N LEU A 166 17.55 25.92 4.96
CA LEU A 166 17.18 25.70 3.55
C LEU A 166 15.67 25.62 3.31
N ASN A 167 14.82 25.85 4.32
CA ASN A 167 13.35 25.74 4.25
C ASN A 167 12.85 24.37 3.76
N LEU A 168 13.59 23.29 4.06
CA LEU A 168 13.23 21.92 3.69
C LEU A 168 12.36 21.24 4.75
N VAL A 169 12.44 21.71 5.99
CA VAL A 169 11.64 21.22 7.12
C VAL A 169 11.01 22.37 7.88
N VAL A 170 9.86 22.09 8.49
CA VAL A 170 9.08 23.03 9.30
C VAL A 170 8.72 22.38 10.64
N SER A 171 8.65 23.21 11.68
CA SER A 171 8.30 22.81 13.04
C SER A 171 6.90 23.29 13.38
N SER A 172 6.10 22.46 14.01
CA SER A 172 4.79 22.85 14.53
C SER A 172 4.48 22.13 15.83
N SER A 173 3.87 22.84 16.77
CA SER A 173 3.38 22.26 18.03
C SER A 173 1.95 21.74 17.85
N LYS A 174 1.66 20.52 18.31
CA LYS A 174 0.28 20.02 18.38
C LYS A 174 -0.38 20.51 19.67
N GLU A 175 -1.38 21.39 19.57
CA GLU A 175 -2.08 21.96 20.73
C GLU A 175 -2.78 20.92 21.61
N THR A 176 -3.13 19.77 21.04
CA THR A 176 -3.85 18.68 21.71
C THR A 176 -2.96 17.78 22.57
N VAL A 177 -1.64 17.84 22.43
CA VAL A 177 -0.70 16.99 23.19
C VAL A 177 -0.19 17.77 24.40
N ARG A 178 -0.32 17.18 25.60
CA ARG A 178 0.22 17.73 26.86
C ARG A 178 1.31 16.80 27.40
N PRO A 179 2.55 17.29 27.65
CA PRO A 179 3.03 18.66 27.43
C PRO A 179 3.12 19.03 25.93
N ARG A 180 3.12 20.33 25.61
CA ARG A 180 3.27 20.81 24.23
C ARG A 180 4.59 20.27 23.67
N THR A 181 4.49 19.47 22.61
CA THR A 181 5.60 18.81 21.94
C THR A 181 5.74 19.37 20.52
N HIS A 182 6.99 19.54 20.07
CA HIS A 182 7.27 20.04 18.73
C HIS A 182 7.45 18.88 17.76
N PHE A 183 6.63 18.88 16.71
CA PHE A 183 6.78 17.94 15.62
C PHE A 183 7.40 18.63 14.41
N MET A 184 8.33 17.94 13.78
CA MET A 184 9.01 18.36 12.57
C MET A 184 8.45 17.62 11.37
N TYR A 185 8.21 18.35 10.29
CA TYR A 185 7.64 17.86 9.03
C TYR A 185 8.47 18.36 7.86
N LEU A 186 8.39 17.67 6.73
CA LEU A 186 8.91 18.21 5.48
C LEU A 186 8.06 19.39 5.00
N SER A 187 8.71 20.44 4.50
CA SER A 187 8.03 21.47 3.71
C SER A 187 7.58 20.88 2.36
N LEU A 188 6.78 21.63 1.59
CA LEU A 188 6.42 21.22 0.23
C LEU A 188 7.66 20.99 -0.64
N THR A 189 8.66 21.87 -0.54
CA THR A 189 9.93 21.76 -1.25
C THR A 189 10.73 20.55 -0.80
N GLY A 190 10.86 20.34 0.53
CA GLY A 190 11.54 19.17 1.09
C GLY A 190 10.88 17.86 0.66
N SER A 191 9.55 17.81 0.66
CA SER A 191 8.77 16.65 0.21
C SER A 191 8.98 16.35 -1.29
N ARG A 192 9.00 17.38 -2.15
CA ARG A 192 9.29 17.21 -3.59
C ARG A 192 10.70 16.67 -3.85
N ILE A 193 11.70 17.18 -3.14
CA ILE A 193 13.09 16.70 -3.25
C ILE A 193 13.18 15.25 -2.75
N ALA A 194 12.63 14.96 -1.56
CA ALA A 194 12.64 13.62 -0.97
C ALA A 194 12.00 12.58 -1.88
N LYS A 195 10.79 12.88 -2.39
CA LYS A 195 10.07 12.01 -3.33
C LYS A 195 10.86 11.76 -4.60
N SER A 196 11.45 12.82 -5.18
CA SER A 196 12.24 12.70 -6.41
C SER A 196 13.49 11.83 -6.20
N ALA A 197 14.20 12.00 -5.08
CA ALA A 197 15.35 11.18 -4.72
C ALA A 197 14.96 9.72 -4.40
N LEU A 198 13.83 9.52 -3.71
CA LEU A 198 13.28 8.19 -3.42
C LEU A 198 12.96 7.42 -4.70
N ILE A 199 12.33 8.06 -5.68
CA ILE A 199 11.99 7.42 -6.97
C ILE A 199 13.26 6.94 -7.68
N GLU A 200 14.30 7.78 -7.75
CA GLU A 200 15.59 7.37 -8.33
C GLU A 200 16.21 6.21 -7.54
N LYS A 201 16.12 6.25 -6.20
CA LYS A 201 16.58 5.17 -5.33
C LYS A 201 15.85 3.85 -5.56
N ILE A 202 14.54 3.87 -5.77
CA ILE A 202 13.74 2.69 -6.13
C ILE A 202 14.22 2.13 -7.47
N MET A 203 14.31 2.98 -8.49
CA MET A 203 14.68 2.54 -9.84
C MET A 203 16.11 1.97 -9.92
N THR A 204 17.04 2.49 -9.14
CA THR A 204 18.42 1.97 -9.06
C THR A 204 18.55 0.67 -8.27
N LYS A 205 17.49 0.23 -7.57
CA LYS A 205 17.47 -0.97 -6.73
C LYS A 205 16.58 -2.09 -7.27
N GLU A 206 16.29 -2.08 -8.58
CA GLU A 206 15.51 -3.12 -9.26
C GLU A 206 15.95 -4.55 -8.90
N GLN A 207 17.25 -4.84 -8.97
CA GLN A 207 17.80 -6.17 -8.66
C GLN A 207 17.49 -6.63 -7.23
N PHE A 208 17.55 -5.72 -6.27
CA PHE A 208 17.22 -6.03 -4.88
C PHE A 208 15.74 -6.45 -4.74
N PHE A 209 14.82 -5.77 -5.41
CA PHE A 209 13.40 -6.16 -5.35
C PHE A 209 13.17 -7.54 -5.97
N ASN A 210 13.86 -7.85 -7.07
CA ASN A 210 13.79 -9.18 -7.70
C ASN A 210 14.35 -10.27 -6.77
N GLU A 211 15.46 -10.01 -6.07
CA GLU A 211 16.02 -10.92 -5.07
C GLU A 211 15.10 -11.11 -3.87
N LEU A 212 14.50 -10.03 -3.37
CA LEU A 212 13.54 -10.05 -2.26
C LEU A 212 12.30 -10.87 -2.61
N ILE A 213 11.75 -10.69 -3.81
CA ILE A 213 10.61 -11.46 -4.34
C ILE A 213 10.98 -12.94 -4.49
N LYS A 214 12.16 -13.24 -5.02
CA LYS A 214 12.65 -14.62 -5.17
C LYS A 214 12.85 -15.30 -3.81
N LYS A 215 13.35 -14.56 -2.82
CA LYS A 215 13.66 -15.07 -1.47
C LYS A 215 12.39 -15.40 -0.69
N TYR A 216 11.39 -14.53 -0.71
CA TYR A 216 10.19 -14.68 0.12
C TYR A 216 8.96 -15.21 -0.62
N GLY A 217 8.97 -15.24 -1.95
CA GLY A 217 7.86 -15.66 -2.79
C GLY A 217 6.99 -14.47 -3.24
N LYS A 218 6.64 -14.45 -4.52
CA LYS A 218 5.92 -13.35 -5.18
C LYS A 218 4.55 -13.10 -4.55
N GLU A 219 3.82 -14.18 -4.27
CA GLU A 219 2.49 -14.17 -3.70
C GLU A 219 2.51 -13.67 -2.26
N LYS A 220 3.50 -14.09 -1.47
CA LYS A 220 3.66 -13.67 -0.07
C LYS A 220 3.96 -12.19 0.03
N ILE A 221 4.87 -11.69 -0.81
CA ILE A 221 5.17 -10.26 -0.89
C ILE A 221 3.92 -9.48 -1.34
N TYR A 222 3.20 -9.96 -2.36
CA TYR A 222 1.96 -9.32 -2.80
C TYR A 222 0.93 -9.21 -1.66
N ILE A 223 0.73 -10.29 -0.89
CA ILE A 223 -0.20 -10.32 0.25
C ILE A 223 0.23 -9.30 1.32
N VAL A 224 1.51 -9.31 1.73
CA VAL A 224 2.04 -8.38 2.74
C VAL A 224 1.85 -6.92 2.31
N PHE A 225 2.18 -6.59 1.07
CA PHE A 225 2.08 -5.22 0.57
C PHE A 225 0.63 -4.78 0.35
N SER A 226 -0.25 -5.71 -0.04
CA SER A 226 -1.69 -5.47 -0.16
C SER A 226 -2.33 -5.21 1.21
N ALA A 227 -1.80 -5.79 2.29
CA ALA A 227 -2.27 -5.56 3.66
C ALA A 227 -1.91 -4.16 4.18
N ILE A 228 -0.69 -3.69 3.91
CA ILE A 228 -0.17 -2.43 4.48
C ILE A 228 -0.41 -1.21 3.60
N GLN A 229 -0.81 -1.38 2.32
CA GLN A 229 -0.94 -0.27 1.36
C GLN A 229 -1.79 0.91 1.85
N ARG A 230 -2.78 0.62 2.70
CA ARG A 230 -3.68 1.65 3.21
C ARG A 230 -3.01 2.52 4.26
N ASP A 231 -2.44 1.89 5.27
CA ASP A 231 -1.84 2.56 6.44
C ASP A 231 -0.42 3.05 6.12
N LEU A 232 0.23 2.43 5.12
CA LEU A 232 1.64 2.62 4.81
C LEU A 232 2.53 2.31 6.01
N SER A 233 2.08 1.39 6.86
CA SER A 233 2.82 0.94 8.03
C SER A 233 2.52 -0.51 8.41
N LEU A 234 3.51 -1.15 9.04
CA LEU A 234 3.42 -2.45 9.70
C LEU A 234 3.72 -2.26 11.18
N LYS A 235 2.76 -2.58 12.07
CA LYS A 235 2.97 -2.46 13.52
C LYS A 235 3.90 -3.57 14.01
N LEU A 236 4.86 -3.21 14.89
CA LEU A 236 5.62 -4.20 15.65
C LEU A 236 4.81 -4.56 16.90
N ASP A 237 4.25 -5.77 16.90
CA ASP A 237 3.64 -6.37 18.07
C ASP A 237 4.68 -7.31 18.71
N ASP A 238 4.69 -7.45 20.04
CA ASP A 238 5.55 -8.37 20.79
C ASP A 238 5.14 -9.85 20.60
N VAL A 239 4.69 -10.22 19.40
CA VAL A 239 4.33 -11.59 19.06
C VAL A 239 5.62 -12.35 18.79
N ARG A 240 6.06 -13.14 19.77
CA ARG A 240 7.18 -14.07 19.63
C ARG A 240 6.82 -15.11 18.56
N SER A 241 7.57 -15.15 17.48
CA SER A 241 7.39 -16.18 16.46
C SER A 241 8.31 -17.37 16.66
N LEU A 242 7.76 -18.54 16.29
CA LEU A 242 8.51 -19.75 16.05
C LEU A 242 8.71 -19.82 14.53
N GLU A 243 9.95 -19.88 14.07
CA GLU A 243 10.25 -20.26 12.68
C GLU A 243 9.86 -21.72 12.50
N ILE A 244 8.70 -21.96 11.88
CA ILE A 244 8.24 -23.32 11.58
C ILE A 244 7.83 -23.41 10.12
N LYS A 245 8.09 -24.56 9.50
CA LYS A 245 7.80 -24.88 8.10
C LYS A 245 6.33 -24.58 7.72
N ASN A 246 6.06 -24.27 6.46
CA ASN A 246 4.70 -24.13 5.91
C ASN A 246 4.00 -25.50 5.83
N THR A 247 3.43 -25.96 6.93
CA THR A 247 2.55 -27.14 6.95
C THR A 247 1.26 -26.79 7.70
N TYR A 248 0.16 -27.46 7.37
CA TYR A 248 -1.12 -27.26 8.06
C TYR A 248 -1.01 -27.30 9.59
N GLN A 249 -0.29 -28.29 10.11
CA GLN A 249 -0.07 -28.44 11.55
C GLN A 249 0.59 -27.20 12.17
N ASN A 250 1.54 -26.58 11.46
CA ASN A 250 2.21 -25.39 11.93
C ASN A 250 1.32 -24.16 11.85
N PHE A 251 0.48 -24.04 10.81
CA PHE A 251 -0.53 -22.98 10.75
C PHE A 251 -1.54 -23.10 11.89
N LEU A 252 -2.00 -24.31 12.23
CA LEU A 252 -2.86 -24.53 13.39
C LEU A 252 -2.19 -24.12 14.70
N LEU A 253 -0.91 -24.47 14.89
CA LEU A 253 -0.15 -24.06 16.07
C LEU A 253 0.01 -22.54 16.16
N LYS A 254 0.29 -21.85 15.04
CA LYS A 254 0.34 -20.39 14.98
C LYS A 254 -1.03 -19.78 15.35
N MET A 255 -2.11 -20.24 14.71
CA MET A 255 -3.47 -19.74 14.94
C MET A 255 -3.95 -19.90 16.38
N ARG A 256 -3.49 -20.95 17.08
CA ARG A 256 -3.80 -21.14 18.50
C ARG A 256 -3.27 -19.99 19.37
N ASN A 257 -2.11 -19.44 19.02
CA ASN A 257 -1.41 -18.43 19.81
C ASN A 257 -1.75 -17.00 19.36
N VAL A 258 -2.30 -16.82 18.15
CA VAL A 258 -2.71 -15.50 17.65
C VAL A 258 -4.04 -15.09 18.27
N ASP A 259 -4.04 -13.90 18.87
CA ASP A 259 -5.28 -13.22 19.22
C ASP A 259 -5.86 -12.55 17.96
N ILE A 260 -6.97 -13.09 17.48
CA ILE A 260 -7.65 -12.60 16.29
C ILE A 260 -8.43 -11.33 16.58
N GLU A 261 -8.82 -11.05 17.83
CA GLU A 261 -9.70 -9.93 18.14
C GLU A 261 -9.12 -8.54 17.77
N PRO A 262 -7.86 -8.21 18.10
CA PRO A 262 -7.24 -6.94 17.69
C PRO A 262 -7.21 -6.76 16.17
N ILE A 263 -6.97 -7.85 15.43
CA ILE A 263 -6.94 -7.87 13.96
C ILE A 263 -8.33 -7.49 13.42
N ILE A 264 -9.38 -8.16 13.92
CA ILE A 264 -10.76 -7.90 13.48
C ILE A 264 -11.24 -6.52 13.91
N ASN A 265 -10.95 -6.08 15.13
CA ASN A 265 -11.32 -4.73 15.59
C ASN A 265 -10.72 -3.64 14.68
N LYS A 266 -9.49 -3.85 14.21
CA LYS A 266 -8.85 -2.93 13.27
C LYS A 266 -9.49 -3.00 11.87
N ILE A 267 -9.96 -4.15 11.41
CA ILE A 267 -10.70 -4.25 10.13
C ILE A 267 -12.05 -3.53 10.25
N VAL A 268 -12.83 -3.84 11.30
CA VAL A 268 -14.18 -3.29 11.50
C VAL A 268 -14.17 -1.77 11.65
N SER A 269 -13.17 -1.21 12.33
CA SER A 269 -13.02 0.25 12.48
C SER A 269 -12.81 0.98 11.14
N HIS A 270 -12.53 0.26 10.06
CA HIS A 270 -12.27 0.83 8.74
C HIS A 270 -13.06 0.16 7.61
N LYS A 271 -14.15 -0.52 7.96
CA LYS A 271 -14.96 -1.36 7.06
C LYS A 271 -15.41 -0.67 5.76
N TYR A 272 -15.61 0.65 5.76
CA TYR A 272 -16.11 1.40 4.59
C TYR A 272 -15.02 1.81 3.57
N ALA A 273 -13.75 1.51 3.84
CA ALA A 273 -12.63 1.96 3.00
C ALA A 273 -11.74 0.80 2.49
N GLN A 274 -12.24 -0.44 2.56
CA GLN A 274 -11.48 -1.64 2.27
C GLN A 274 -12.24 -2.56 1.31
N THR A 275 -11.50 -3.30 0.49
CA THR A 275 -12.02 -4.41 -0.33
C THR A 275 -11.83 -5.73 0.39
N SER A 276 -12.63 -6.74 0.04
CA SER A 276 -12.49 -8.11 0.55
C SER A 276 -11.04 -8.61 0.43
N LEU A 277 -10.40 -8.42 -0.73
CA LEU A 277 -8.98 -8.77 -0.93
C LEU A 277 -8.03 -8.07 0.06
N SER A 278 -8.21 -6.77 0.31
CA SER A 278 -7.34 -6.04 1.25
C SER A 278 -7.51 -6.52 2.70
N ILE A 279 -8.74 -6.87 3.09
CA ILE A 279 -9.06 -7.41 4.42
C ILE A 279 -8.45 -8.80 4.57
N PHE A 280 -8.63 -9.65 3.55
CA PHE A 280 -8.07 -10.98 3.49
C PHE A 280 -6.54 -10.96 3.63
N CYS A 281 -5.87 -10.11 2.84
CA CYS A 281 -4.42 -9.94 2.92
C CYS A 281 -3.97 -9.45 4.29
N TYR A 282 -4.74 -8.56 4.93
CA TYR A 282 -4.48 -8.10 6.29
C TYR A 282 -4.53 -9.23 7.31
N ILE A 283 -5.54 -10.09 7.23
CA ILE A 283 -5.67 -11.27 8.10
C ILE A 283 -4.46 -12.19 7.93
N LEU A 284 -4.12 -12.58 6.69
CA LEU A 284 -2.97 -13.46 6.44
C LEU A 284 -1.65 -12.85 6.91
N THR A 285 -1.45 -11.56 6.68
CA THR A 285 -0.23 -10.85 7.09
C THR A 285 -0.02 -10.89 8.60
N TYR A 286 -1.05 -10.60 9.40
CA TYR A 286 -0.92 -10.53 10.85
C TYR A 286 -1.10 -11.87 11.57
N THR A 287 -1.50 -12.93 10.87
CA THR A 287 -1.69 -14.27 11.46
C THR A 287 -0.59 -15.26 11.06
N THR A 288 -0.16 -15.28 9.79
CA THR A 288 0.76 -16.31 9.28
C THR A 288 2.04 -15.75 8.67
N LEU A 289 1.95 -14.62 7.96
CA LEU A 289 3.07 -14.01 7.23
C LEU A 289 3.79 -12.90 8.01
N TYR A 290 3.51 -12.75 9.30
CA TYR A 290 4.02 -11.63 10.09
C TYR A 290 5.56 -11.58 10.12
N ASP A 291 6.21 -12.74 10.27
CA ASP A 291 7.68 -12.85 10.24
C ASP A 291 8.26 -12.46 8.89
N THR A 292 7.62 -12.91 7.81
CA THR A 292 8.00 -12.55 6.45
C THR A 292 7.85 -11.05 6.25
N ALA A 293 6.76 -10.45 6.76
CA ALA A 293 6.53 -9.02 6.70
C ALA A 293 7.62 -8.23 7.46
N ILE A 294 7.96 -8.64 8.69
CA ILE A 294 9.02 -8.00 9.49
C ILE A 294 10.38 -8.09 8.78
N LYS A 295 10.80 -9.28 8.36
CA LYS A 295 12.08 -9.47 7.66
C LYS A 295 12.15 -8.66 6.36
N THR A 296 11.04 -8.57 5.64
CA THR A 296 10.92 -7.75 4.44
C THR A 296 11.08 -6.25 4.76
N MET A 297 10.46 -5.77 5.85
CA MET A 297 10.61 -4.39 6.29
C MET A 297 12.01 -4.06 6.77
N GLU A 298 12.67 -4.99 7.48
CA GLU A 298 14.07 -4.85 7.91
C GLU A 298 15.00 -4.70 6.70
N GLU A 299 14.86 -5.55 5.68
CA GLU A 299 15.66 -5.43 4.46
C GLU A 299 15.41 -4.10 3.74
N LEU A 300 14.16 -3.65 3.64
CA LEU A 300 13.83 -2.34 3.06
C LEU A 300 14.38 -1.18 3.89
N GLU A 301 14.41 -1.31 5.22
CA GLU A 301 15.00 -0.33 6.13
C GLU A 301 16.51 -0.19 5.90
N THR A 302 17.24 -1.30 5.69
CA THR A 302 18.69 -1.22 5.39
C THR A 302 19.01 -0.40 4.13
N LEU A 303 18.07 -0.37 3.17
CA LEU A 303 18.17 0.45 1.97
C LEU A 303 17.60 1.85 2.13
N GLY A 304 17.00 2.18 3.27
CA GLY A 304 16.28 3.44 3.48
C GLY A 304 15.05 3.58 2.58
N LEU A 305 14.38 2.46 2.29
CA LEU A 305 13.08 2.38 1.60
C LEU A 305 11.92 2.15 2.59
N ALA A 306 12.24 1.77 3.82
CA ALA A 306 11.33 1.79 4.97
C ALA A 306 12.06 2.45 6.17
N CYS A 307 11.33 2.77 7.23
CA CYS A 307 11.93 3.22 8.48
C CYS A 307 11.17 2.68 9.69
N LYS A 308 11.90 2.21 10.69
CA LYS A 308 11.34 1.91 12.01
C LYS A 308 11.18 3.21 12.79
N VAL A 309 9.97 3.48 13.26
CA VAL A 309 9.67 4.70 14.02
C VAL A 309 8.96 4.37 15.33
N PRO A 310 9.25 5.10 16.42
CA PRO A 310 8.48 4.99 17.64
C PRO A 310 7.07 5.55 17.43
N VAL A 311 6.07 4.88 18.02
CA VAL A 311 4.68 5.34 18.05
C VAL A 311 4.41 5.94 19.42
N TYR A 312 3.85 7.15 19.44
CA TYR A 312 3.48 7.84 20.67
C TYR A 312 1.96 7.98 20.78
N SER A 313 1.46 7.87 22.00
CA SER A 313 0.07 8.19 22.33
C SER A 313 -0.20 9.69 22.19
N PRO A 314 -1.47 10.13 22.23
CA PRO A 314 -1.82 11.55 22.30
C PRO A 314 -1.23 12.29 23.52
N TYR A 315 -0.69 11.57 24.50
CA TYR A 315 -0.03 12.12 25.69
C TYR A 315 1.50 12.06 25.61
N GLY A 316 2.07 11.72 24.45
CA GLY A 316 3.52 11.62 24.25
C GLY A 316 4.16 10.37 24.87
N ILE A 317 3.36 9.42 25.36
CA ILE A 317 3.85 8.15 25.91
C ILE A 317 4.13 7.20 24.75
N GLN A 318 5.33 6.61 24.70
CA GLN A 318 5.67 5.64 23.68
C GLN A 318 4.84 4.36 23.87
N THR A 319 4.10 3.96 22.84
CA THR A 319 3.24 2.76 22.87
C THR A 319 3.84 1.58 22.10
N GLY A 320 4.93 1.80 21.36
CA GLY A 320 5.61 0.75 20.62
C GLY A 320 6.42 1.29 19.44
N TYR A 321 6.63 0.43 18.45
CA TYR A 321 7.28 0.78 17.18
C TYR A 321 6.41 0.34 16.00
N GLU A 322 6.57 1.00 14.87
CA GLU A 322 6.06 0.53 13.59
C GLU A 322 7.09 0.75 12.49
N TYR A 323 7.05 -0.09 11.45
CA TYR A 323 7.70 0.22 10.18
C TYR A 323 6.79 1.13 9.38
N ARG A 324 7.31 2.28 8.91
CA ARG A 324 6.65 3.14 7.93
C ARG A 324 7.33 2.99 6.57
N ILE A 325 6.52 3.03 5.52
CA ILE A 325 6.97 2.84 4.15
C ILE A 325 6.36 3.92 3.24
N PRO A 326 7.13 4.54 2.34
CA PRO A 326 6.58 5.45 1.35
C PRO A 326 5.58 4.76 0.41
N ALA A 327 4.59 5.51 -0.06
CA ALA A 327 3.59 5.00 -1.00
C ALA A 327 4.23 4.52 -2.31
N GLU A 328 5.28 5.19 -2.77
CA GLU A 328 6.02 4.84 -3.98
C GLU A 328 6.65 3.44 -3.90
N VAL A 329 7.17 3.06 -2.72
CA VAL A 329 7.78 1.73 -2.54
C VAL A 329 6.70 0.65 -2.57
N VAL A 330 5.58 0.89 -1.88
CA VAL A 330 4.43 -0.03 -1.89
C VAL A 330 3.88 -0.19 -3.30
N ASP A 331 3.63 0.92 -3.99
CA ASP A 331 3.09 0.92 -5.35
C ASP A 331 4.03 0.18 -6.31
N TYR A 332 5.33 0.42 -6.25
CA TYR A 332 6.30 -0.30 -7.09
C TYR A 332 6.27 -1.80 -6.83
N ILE A 333 6.31 -2.24 -5.57
CA ILE A 333 6.27 -3.67 -5.22
C ILE A 333 4.96 -4.31 -5.71
N LEU A 334 3.82 -3.66 -5.52
CA LEU A 334 2.52 -4.16 -6.02
C LEU A 334 2.40 -4.15 -7.55
N LYS A 335 3.30 -3.47 -8.28
CA LYS A 335 3.36 -3.49 -9.75
C LYS A 335 4.18 -4.63 -10.31
N ILE A 336 5.19 -5.08 -9.57
CA ILE A 336 6.08 -6.18 -9.96
C ILE A 336 5.69 -7.53 -9.30
N THR A 337 4.70 -7.51 -8.41
CA THR A 337 4.14 -8.71 -7.76
C THR A 337 2.66 -8.87 -8.07
N ASN A 338 2.19 -10.10 -8.01
CA ASN A 338 0.78 -10.46 -8.11
C ASN A 338 0.52 -11.72 -7.28
N ALA A 339 -0.74 -11.97 -6.96
CA ALA A 339 -1.20 -13.26 -6.46
C ALA A 339 -2.57 -13.54 -7.06
N GLU A 340 -2.73 -14.71 -7.66
CA GLU A 340 -4.02 -15.22 -8.09
C GLU A 340 -4.61 -16.01 -6.93
N ILE A 341 -5.59 -15.41 -6.27
CA ILE A 341 -6.28 -15.99 -5.12
C ILE A 341 -7.76 -16.06 -5.48
N ASP A 342 -8.35 -17.22 -5.25
CA ASP A 342 -9.76 -17.48 -5.49
C ASP A 342 -10.63 -16.47 -4.70
N GLU A 343 -11.50 -15.77 -5.42
CA GLU A 343 -12.38 -14.74 -4.87
C GLU A 343 -13.41 -15.34 -3.90
N ASP A 344 -13.82 -16.59 -4.12
CA ASP A 344 -14.76 -17.28 -3.25
C ASP A 344 -14.14 -17.54 -1.88
N LEU A 345 -12.89 -17.99 -1.88
CA LEU A 345 -12.13 -18.20 -0.66
C LEU A 345 -11.82 -16.88 0.06
N ILE A 346 -11.52 -15.80 -0.68
CA ILE A 346 -11.35 -14.46 -0.10
C ILE A 346 -12.63 -14.05 0.62
N ASN A 347 -13.77 -14.14 -0.06
CA ASN A 347 -15.04 -13.73 0.47
C ASN A 347 -15.45 -14.59 1.67
N GLU A 348 -15.22 -15.91 1.62
CA GLU A 348 -15.50 -16.82 2.74
C GLU A 348 -14.75 -16.39 4.01
N ILE A 349 -13.43 -16.22 3.93
CA ILE A 349 -12.63 -15.85 5.10
C ILE A 349 -12.99 -14.46 5.61
N VAL A 350 -13.27 -13.50 4.73
CA VAL A 350 -13.64 -12.14 5.13
C VAL A 350 -14.98 -12.13 5.86
N ILE A 351 -16.00 -12.82 5.33
CA ILE A 351 -17.32 -12.91 5.98
C ILE A 351 -17.16 -13.57 7.34
N LEU A 352 -16.57 -14.77 7.42
CA LEU A 352 -16.40 -15.49 8.68
C LEU A 352 -15.63 -14.65 9.73
N SER A 353 -14.62 -13.91 9.30
CA SER A 353 -13.84 -13.04 10.17
C SER A 353 -14.64 -11.85 10.70
N LEU A 354 -15.45 -11.21 9.86
CA LEU A 354 -16.26 -10.06 10.23
C LEU A 354 -17.42 -10.43 11.16
N LEU A 355 -17.98 -11.64 11.02
CA LEU A 355 -19.06 -12.14 11.88
C LEU A 355 -18.67 -12.20 13.37
N LEU A 356 -17.37 -12.22 13.71
CA LEU A 356 -16.92 -12.12 15.12
C LEU A 356 -17.34 -10.83 15.83
N LYS A 357 -17.56 -9.75 15.08
CA LYS A 357 -17.86 -8.41 15.63
C LYS A 357 -19.10 -7.79 15.02
N ILE A 358 -19.58 -8.32 13.91
CA ILE A 358 -20.71 -7.82 13.14
C ILE A 358 -21.83 -8.84 13.22
N ARG A 359 -23.06 -8.39 13.52
CA ARG A 359 -24.21 -9.29 13.47
C ARG A 359 -24.45 -9.73 12.03
N ILE A 360 -24.85 -11.00 11.85
CA ILE A 360 -25.22 -11.58 10.55
C ILE A 360 -26.20 -10.73 9.75
N ASN A 361 -27.02 -9.92 10.44
CA ASN A 361 -28.04 -9.07 9.85
C ASN A 361 -27.52 -7.70 9.38
N GLU A 362 -26.27 -7.32 9.68
CA GLU A 362 -25.64 -6.08 9.18
C GLU A 362 -25.07 -6.27 7.76
N ILE A 363 -25.91 -6.85 6.89
CA ILE A 363 -25.62 -7.24 5.50
C ILE A 363 -25.07 -6.06 4.68
N GLU A 364 -25.51 -4.83 4.97
CA GLU A 364 -25.06 -3.62 4.29
C GLU A 364 -23.54 -3.40 4.39
N ILE A 365 -22.90 -3.80 5.49
CA ILE A 365 -21.44 -3.67 5.64
C ILE A 365 -20.72 -4.61 4.68
N LEU A 366 -21.22 -5.85 4.55
CA LEU A 366 -20.65 -6.88 3.69
C LEU A 366 -20.86 -6.54 2.20
N GLN A 367 -22.02 -5.97 1.86
CA GLN A 367 -22.27 -5.46 0.51
C GLN A 367 -21.34 -4.30 0.15
N ASN A 368 -21.07 -3.39 1.09
CA ASN A 368 -20.20 -2.23 0.86
C ASN A 368 -18.73 -2.60 0.60
N ILE A 369 -18.27 -3.77 1.06
CA ILE A 369 -16.91 -4.28 0.78
C ILE A 369 -16.83 -5.14 -0.50
N GLY A 370 -17.94 -5.21 -1.26
CA GLY A 370 -18.03 -5.85 -2.57
C GLY A 370 -18.44 -7.32 -2.54
N ILE A 371 -18.99 -7.82 -1.44
CA ILE A 371 -19.38 -9.23 -1.30
C ILE A 371 -20.82 -9.44 -1.79
N PRO A 372 -21.06 -10.38 -2.72
CA PRO A 372 -22.41 -10.71 -3.19
C PRO A 372 -23.32 -11.25 -2.07
N LEU A 373 -24.61 -10.94 -2.16
CA LEU A 373 -25.60 -11.41 -1.18
C LEU A 373 -25.68 -12.94 -1.14
N GLU A 374 -25.60 -13.56 -2.31
CA GLU A 374 -25.67 -15.01 -2.47
C GLU A 374 -24.57 -15.71 -1.64
N ARG A 375 -23.35 -15.16 -1.67
CA ARG A 375 -22.22 -15.68 -0.87
C ARG A 375 -22.42 -15.50 0.63
N ILE A 376 -23.08 -14.42 1.05
CA ILE A 376 -23.37 -14.19 2.46
C ILE A 376 -24.37 -15.26 2.95
N ASP A 377 -25.39 -15.56 2.15
CA ASP A 377 -26.43 -16.53 2.52
C ASP A 377 -25.90 -17.96 2.50
N GLU A 378 -25.08 -18.34 1.52
CA GLU A 378 -24.39 -19.66 1.49
C GLU A 378 -23.58 -19.92 2.77
N ILE A 379 -22.88 -18.89 3.29
CA ILE A 379 -22.11 -19.03 4.53
C ILE A 379 -23.03 -19.13 5.75
N LYS A 380 -24.15 -18.41 5.77
CA LYS A 380 -25.13 -18.57 6.86
C LYS A 380 -25.64 -20.00 6.91
N ASP A 381 -26.02 -20.56 5.77
CA ASP A 381 -26.50 -21.94 5.67
C ASP A 381 -25.43 -22.93 6.16
N MET A 382 -24.18 -22.76 5.73
CA MET A 382 -23.05 -23.56 6.21
C MET A 382 -22.88 -23.49 7.74
N LEU A 383 -23.06 -22.32 8.35
CA LEU A 383 -22.92 -22.15 9.80
C LEU A 383 -24.07 -22.81 10.57
N VAL A 384 -25.28 -22.80 10.02
CA VAL A 384 -26.43 -23.52 10.57
C VAL A 384 -26.20 -25.03 10.49
N GLU A 385 -25.80 -25.56 9.33
CA GLU A 385 -25.49 -26.98 9.14
C GLU A 385 -24.39 -27.47 10.09
N LYS A 386 -23.36 -26.65 10.32
CA LYS A 386 -22.26 -26.95 11.26
C LYS A 386 -22.62 -26.71 12.72
N ASN A 387 -23.86 -26.30 13.01
CA ASN A 387 -24.35 -26.02 14.36
C ASN A 387 -23.49 -24.96 15.08
N LEU A 388 -22.98 -23.97 14.34
CA LEU A 388 -22.14 -22.86 14.82
C LEU A 388 -22.93 -21.57 15.04
N LEU A 389 -24.19 -21.54 14.61
CA LEU A 389 -25.12 -20.43 14.73
C LEU A 389 -26.39 -20.90 15.46
N ASP A 390 -26.81 -20.16 16.48
CA ASP A 390 -28.05 -20.40 17.23
C ASP A 390 -28.79 -19.09 17.44
N GLU A 391 -30.05 -18.98 16.98
CA GLU A 391 -30.88 -17.77 17.08
C GLU A 391 -30.13 -16.45 16.75
N ASN A 392 -29.32 -16.45 15.69
CA ASN A 392 -28.45 -15.34 15.24
C ASN A 392 -27.24 -15.00 16.15
N LYS A 393 -26.86 -15.89 17.07
CA LYS A 393 -25.65 -15.79 17.89
C LYS A 393 -24.64 -16.87 17.50
N LEU A 394 -23.38 -16.45 17.37
CA LEU A 394 -22.27 -17.37 17.16
C LEU A 394 -21.97 -18.13 18.45
N LYS A 395 -21.74 -19.44 18.33
CA LYS A 395 -21.30 -20.27 19.46
C LYS A 395 -19.83 -20.04 19.78
N ASP A 396 -19.42 -20.37 21.00
CA ASP A 396 -18.02 -20.25 21.46
C ASP A 396 -17.02 -21.03 20.58
N SER A 397 -17.47 -22.14 19.99
CA SER A 397 -16.67 -22.96 19.07
C SER A 397 -16.36 -22.25 17.74
N PHE A 398 -17.07 -21.17 17.38
CA PHE A 398 -16.88 -20.45 16.12
C PHE A 398 -15.46 -19.89 15.97
N LYS A 399 -14.87 -19.35 17.05
CA LYS A 399 -13.50 -18.82 17.01
C LYS A 399 -12.48 -19.90 16.61
N ASN A 400 -12.66 -21.12 17.11
CA ASN A 400 -11.81 -22.25 16.76
C ASN A 400 -12.08 -22.72 15.33
N PHE A 401 -13.33 -22.73 14.89
CA PHE A 401 -13.68 -23.02 13.49
C PHE A 401 -13.01 -22.02 12.52
N LEU A 402 -13.10 -20.72 12.81
CA LEU A 402 -12.44 -19.68 12.01
C LEU A 402 -10.93 -19.89 11.94
N ARG A 403 -10.27 -20.16 13.07
CA ARG A 403 -8.83 -20.46 13.12
C ARG A 403 -8.44 -21.62 12.22
N VAL A 404 -9.22 -22.71 12.26
CA VAL A 404 -9.02 -23.91 11.43
C VAL A 404 -9.21 -23.57 9.95
N LYS A 405 -10.23 -22.77 9.62
CA LYS A 405 -10.49 -22.30 8.25
C LYS A 405 -9.36 -21.44 7.72
N ILE A 406 -8.91 -20.42 8.48
CA ILE A 406 -7.78 -19.59 8.07
C ILE A 406 -6.52 -20.45 7.90
N ALA A 407 -6.25 -21.40 8.79
CA ALA A 407 -5.09 -22.29 8.67
C ALA A 407 -5.14 -23.15 7.39
N LYS A 408 -6.32 -23.66 7.01
CA LYS A 408 -6.52 -24.44 5.78
C LYS A 408 -6.30 -23.56 4.55
N THR A 409 -6.89 -22.38 4.54
CA THR A 409 -6.69 -21.39 3.48
C THR A 409 -5.22 -20.98 3.33
N CYS A 410 -4.47 -20.89 4.43
CA CYS A 410 -3.03 -20.60 4.36
C CYS A 410 -2.26 -21.73 3.66
N GLU A 411 -2.60 -22.99 3.92
CA GLU A 411 -1.97 -24.13 3.25
C GLU A 411 -2.26 -24.16 1.73
N GLU A 412 -3.46 -23.74 1.34
CA GLU A 412 -3.84 -23.69 -0.08
C GLU A 412 -3.12 -22.57 -0.86
N ILE A 413 -2.65 -21.51 -0.19
CA ILE A 413 -2.11 -20.30 -0.82
C ILE A 413 -0.58 -20.12 -0.63
N LEU A 414 0.01 -20.60 0.47
CA LEU A 414 1.37 -20.23 0.94
C LEU A 414 2.37 -21.38 0.95
#